data_AF-A0A7V2HYF5-F1
#
_entry.id   AF-A0A7V2HYF5-F1
#
_cell.length_a   1.000
_cell.length_b   1.000
_cell.length_c   1.000
_cell.angle_alpha   90.00
_cell.angle_beta   90.00
_cell.angle_gamma   90.00
#
_symmetry.space_group_name_H-M   'P 1'
#
loop_
_entity.id
_entity.type
_entity.pdbx_description
1 polymer ?
#
loop_
_entity_poly.entity_id
_entity_poly.type
_entity_poly.pdbx_seq_one_letter_code
_entity_poly.pdbx_strand_id
1 'polypeptide(L)'
;MAKSDILKISDEVVRSIQNGDFKAIMKYGNKRGIIFSINAVIDNFDPKIPPQKLNFILNDTTKLFWGYEISSGREVYMTFNEFYSKFLKKNYLKGTKLVNKVSDKKIKTNINDFFRDVQFVEYTIKTNDYDFNSLILVFSKGALSAILFNRWSP
;
A
#
# COMPACT_ATOMS: atom_id res chain seq x y z
N MET A 1 2.99 -18.72 2.76
CA MET A 1 2.01 -18.92 1.66
C MET A 1 2.76 -19.26 0.38
N ALA A 2 2.23 -20.11 -0.50
CA ALA A 2 2.91 -20.42 -1.77
C ALA A 2 2.97 -19.18 -2.70
N LYS A 3 3.97 -19.13 -3.59
CA LYS A 3 4.18 -17.97 -4.49
C LYS A 3 3.01 -17.73 -5.46
N SER A 4 2.34 -18.79 -5.91
CA SER A 4 1.14 -18.70 -6.77
C SER A 4 -0.03 -18.05 -6.03
N ASP A 5 -0.22 -18.40 -4.77
CA ASP A 5 -1.36 -17.97 -3.97
C ASP A 5 -1.25 -16.48 -3.61
N ILE A 6 -0.03 -16.03 -3.26
CA ILE A 6 0.19 -14.62 -2.94
C ILE A 6 -0.01 -13.72 -4.16
N LEU A 7 0.41 -14.14 -5.36
CA LEU A 7 0.18 -13.37 -6.58
C LEU A 7 -1.30 -13.27 -6.92
N LYS A 8 -2.04 -14.38 -6.80
CA LYS A 8 -3.49 -14.39 -7.01
C LYS A 8 -4.21 -13.44 -6.05
N ILE A 9 -3.90 -13.55 -4.75
CA ILE A 9 -4.48 -12.67 -3.73
C ILE A 9 -4.10 -11.21 -3.98
N SER A 10 -2.84 -10.95 -4.35
CA SER A 10 -2.37 -9.60 -4.65
C SER A 10 -3.11 -9.00 -5.85
N ASP A 11 -3.32 -9.77 -6.92
CA ASP A 11 -4.08 -9.30 -8.09
C ASP A 11 -5.55 -9.01 -7.74
N GLU A 12 -6.16 -9.81 -6.87
CA GLU A 12 -7.51 -9.54 -6.35
C GLU A 12 -7.55 -8.24 -5.53
N VAL A 13 -6.58 -8.03 -4.64
CA VAL A 13 -6.46 -6.78 -3.85
C VAL A 13 -6.24 -5.57 -4.75
N VAL A 14 -5.32 -5.63 -5.71
CA VAL A 14 -5.06 -4.51 -6.63
C VAL A 14 -6.29 -4.21 -7.49
N ARG A 15 -7.01 -5.24 -7.96
CA ARG A 15 -8.27 -5.05 -8.69
C ARG A 15 -9.32 -4.35 -7.83
N SER A 16 -9.47 -4.75 -6.57
CA SER A 16 -10.35 -4.10 -5.61
C SER A 16 -9.97 -2.63 -5.39
N ILE A 17 -8.68 -2.33 -5.22
CA ILE A 17 -8.18 -0.94 -5.13
C ILE A 17 -8.56 -0.15 -6.38
N GLN A 18 -8.29 -0.67 -7.58
CA GLN A 18 -8.59 0.01 -8.84
C GLN A 18 -10.08 0.37 -8.99
N ASN A 19 -10.95 -0.52 -8.50
CA ASN A 19 -12.40 -0.33 -8.55
C ASN A 19 -12.95 0.49 -7.37
N GLY A 20 -12.11 0.90 -6.41
CA GLY A 20 -12.55 1.54 -5.17
C GLY A 20 -13.31 0.62 -4.22
N ASP A 21 -13.26 -0.70 -4.43
CA ASP A 21 -13.95 -1.71 -3.61
C ASP A 21 -13.10 -2.14 -2.41
N PHE A 22 -12.92 -1.23 -1.44
CA PHE A 22 -12.16 -1.53 -0.22
C PHE A 22 -12.86 -2.55 0.69
N LYS A 23 -14.18 -2.74 0.54
CA LYS A 23 -14.92 -3.80 1.23
C LYS A 23 -14.39 -5.19 0.87
N ALA A 24 -14.09 -5.43 -0.41
CA ALA A 24 -13.51 -6.70 -0.84
C ALA A 24 -12.13 -6.99 -0.25
N ILE A 25 -11.39 -5.96 0.18
CA ILE A 25 -10.04 -6.10 0.76
C ILE A 25 -10.11 -6.61 2.21
N MET A 26 -11.23 -6.41 2.90
CA MET A 26 -11.43 -6.74 4.33
C MET A 26 -11.04 -8.17 4.69
N LYS A 27 -11.33 -9.13 3.81
CA LYS A 27 -11.10 -10.57 4.04
C LYS A 27 -9.62 -10.96 4.06
N TYR A 28 -8.73 -10.12 3.52
CA TYR A 28 -7.29 -10.38 3.52
C TYR A 28 -6.58 -9.75 4.72
N GLY A 29 -7.18 -8.72 5.33
CA GLY A 29 -6.64 -8.05 6.50
C GLY A 29 -6.78 -8.89 7.78
N ASN A 30 -5.87 -8.69 8.72
CA ASN A 30 -6.03 -9.25 10.08
C ASN A 30 -6.71 -8.24 11.02
N LYS A 31 -7.07 -8.70 12.24
CA LYS A 31 -7.73 -7.88 13.26
C LYS A 31 -6.92 -6.65 13.72
N ARG A 32 -5.61 -6.60 13.45
CA ARG A 32 -4.75 -5.47 13.84
C ARG A 32 -4.85 -4.29 12.88
N GLY A 33 -5.53 -4.44 11.74
CA GLY A 33 -5.64 -3.40 10.71
C GLY A 33 -4.56 -3.49 9.65
N ILE A 34 -4.80 -2.79 8.55
CA ILE A 34 -3.89 -2.64 7.41
C ILE A 34 -3.28 -1.25 7.50
N ILE A 35 -1.95 -1.17 7.43
CA ILE A 35 -1.22 0.10 7.38
C ILE A 35 -1.25 0.63 5.94
N PHE A 36 -1.53 1.92 5.78
CA PHE A 36 -1.44 2.61 4.50
C PHE A 36 -0.36 3.68 4.61
N SER A 37 0.57 3.70 3.66
CA SER A 37 1.63 4.70 3.65
C SER A 37 1.74 5.38 2.29
N ILE A 38 1.98 6.70 2.32
CA ILE A 38 2.28 7.50 1.12
C ILE A 38 3.75 7.37 0.69
N ASN A 39 4.57 6.65 1.46
CA ASN A 39 5.95 6.34 1.13
C ASN A 39 6.19 4.84 1.33
N ALA A 40 7.14 4.26 0.60
CA ALA A 40 7.44 2.84 0.75
C ALA A 40 8.23 2.50 2.02
N VAL A 41 8.31 3.44 2.96
CA VAL A 41 8.90 3.30 4.28
C VAL A 41 7.79 3.54 5.28
N ILE A 42 7.45 2.49 6.02
CA ILE A 42 6.44 2.50 7.07
C ILE A 42 6.98 3.27 8.27
N ASP A 43 6.13 4.14 8.81
CA ASP A 43 6.35 4.84 10.07
C ASP A 43 5.25 4.51 11.09
N ASN A 44 5.51 4.78 12.37
CA ASN A 44 4.56 4.54 13.47
C ASN A 44 3.31 5.42 13.39
N PHE A 45 3.41 6.55 12.70
CA PHE A 45 2.29 7.47 12.50
C PHE A 45 1.41 7.11 11.30
N ASP A 46 1.83 6.16 10.45
CA ASP A 46 1.08 5.82 9.25
C ASP A 46 -0.33 5.29 9.60
N PRO A 47 -1.37 5.72 8.87
CA PRO A 47 -2.73 5.30 9.14
C PRO A 47 -2.91 3.79 9.13
N LYS A 48 -3.33 3.26 10.27
CA LYS A 48 -3.70 1.86 10.45
C LYS A 48 -5.21 1.71 10.45
N ILE A 49 -5.76 1.17 9.36
CA ILE A 49 -7.21 1.07 9.17
C ILE A 49 -7.69 -0.34 9.56
N PRO A 50 -8.56 -0.48 10.57
CA PRO A 50 -9.20 -1.76 10.88
C PRO A 50 -10.01 -2.27 9.69
N PRO A 51 -10.04 -3.59 9.42
CA PRO A 51 -10.76 -4.12 8.25
C PRO A 51 -12.22 -3.68 8.22
N GLN A 52 -12.91 -3.61 9.36
CA GLN A 52 -14.32 -3.20 9.43
C GLN A 52 -14.56 -1.78 8.91
N LYS A 53 -13.58 -0.86 9.06
CA LYS A 53 -13.70 0.51 8.55
C LYS A 53 -13.59 0.59 7.02
N LEU A 54 -12.95 -0.39 6.37
CA LEU A 54 -12.77 -0.40 4.91
C LEU A 54 -14.10 -0.44 4.13
N ASN A 55 -15.19 -0.92 4.73
CA ASN A 55 -16.51 -0.96 4.10
C ASN A 55 -17.05 0.43 3.71
N PHE A 56 -16.64 1.48 4.42
CA PHE A 56 -17.14 2.85 4.21
C PHE A 56 -16.00 3.89 4.14
N ILE A 57 -14.75 3.44 4.06
CA ILE A 57 -13.57 4.32 4.22
C ILE A 57 -13.47 5.42 3.16
N LEU A 58 -13.99 5.20 1.95
CA LEU A 58 -14.03 6.23 0.89
C LEU A 58 -15.05 7.33 1.15
N ASN A 59 -16.03 7.10 2.02
CA ASN A 59 -17.03 8.09 2.41
C ASN A 59 -16.70 8.74 3.76
N ASP A 60 -15.66 8.26 4.45
CA ASP A 60 -15.20 8.81 5.72
C ASP A 60 -14.48 10.15 5.45
N THR A 61 -15.01 11.22 6.04
CA THR A 61 -14.47 12.58 5.90
C THR A 61 -13.42 12.91 6.96
N THR A 62 -13.08 11.96 7.84
CA THR A 62 -12.02 12.10 8.83
C THR A 62 -10.67 12.28 8.14
N LYS A 63 -10.00 13.38 8.45
CA LYS A 63 -8.61 13.59 8.02
C LYS A 63 -7.67 12.82 8.93
N LEU A 64 -6.80 12.02 8.32
CA LEU A 64 -5.74 11.28 9.00
C LEU A 64 -4.40 11.96 8.74
N PHE A 65 -3.45 11.79 9.63
CA PHE A 65 -2.08 12.23 9.43
C PHE A 65 -1.33 11.23 8.54
N TRP A 66 -0.61 11.70 7.53
CA TRP A 66 0.12 10.87 6.55
C TRP A 66 1.61 11.18 6.49
N GLY A 67 2.13 11.92 7.47
CA GLY A 67 3.53 12.33 7.53
C GLY A 67 3.75 13.78 7.13
N TYR A 68 4.92 14.08 6.57
CA TYR A 68 5.38 15.44 6.32
C TYR A 68 5.73 15.65 4.86
N GLU A 69 5.50 16.86 4.35
CA GLU A 69 6.00 17.27 3.03
C GLU A 69 7.53 17.37 3.04
N ILE A 70 8.19 16.77 2.04
CA ILE A 70 9.66 16.70 1.97
C ILE A 70 10.31 18.10 1.95
N SER A 71 9.71 19.06 1.24
CA SER A 71 10.31 20.39 1.05
C SER A 71 10.05 21.36 2.21
N SER A 72 8.85 21.31 2.80
CA SER A 72 8.39 22.31 3.78
C SER A 72 8.39 21.78 5.22
N GLY A 73 8.48 20.46 5.40
CA GLY A 73 8.31 19.80 6.70
C GLY A 73 6.89 19.94 7.27
N ARG A 74 5.91 20.41 6.48
CA ARG A 74 4.53 20.60 6.95
C ARG A 74 3.82 19.26 7.08
N GLU A 75 3.01 19.17 8.11
CA GLU A 75 2.14 18.02 8.33
C GLU A 75 1.14 17.84 7.19
N VAL A 76 1.00 16.60 6.74
CA VAL A 76 0.09 16.21 5.66
C VAL A 76 -1.12 15.54 6.27
N TYR A 77 -2.26 16.22 6.23
CA TYR A 77 -3.55 15.67 6.61
C TYR A 77 -4.46 15.52 5.40
N MET A 78 -4.98 14.32 5.20
CA MET A 78 -5.97 14.05 4.15
C MET A 78 -6.94 12.95 4.58
N THR A 79 -8.14 13.01 4.01
CA THR A 79 -9.11 11.91 4.07
C THR A 79 -8.55 10.70 3.32
N PHE A 80 -9.06 9.52 3.64
CA PHE A 80 -8.67 8.32 2.90
C PHE A 80 -9.05 8.40 1.42
N ASN A 81 -10.14 9.08 1.07
CA ASN A 81 -10.54 9.25 -0.33
C ASN A 81 -9.56 10.13 -1.13
N GLU A 82 -9.05 11.20 -0.53
CA GLU A 82 -7.99 12.02 -1.11
C GLU A 82 -6.70 11.20 -1.30
N PHE A 83 -6.30 10.41 -0.30
CA PHE A 83 -5.19 9.47 -0.39
C PHE A 83 -5.39 8.45 -1.53
N TYR A 84 -6.55 7.79 -1.56
CA TYR A 84 -6.90 6.82 -2.60
C TYR A 84 -6.80 7.44 -4.00
N SER A 85 -7.42 8.61 -4.19
CA SER A 85 -7.47 9.30 -5.48
C SER A 85 -6.08 9.73 -5.95
N LYS A 86 -5.23 10.22 -5.04
CA LYS A 86 -3.89 10.72 -5.38
C LYS A 86 -2.87 9.59 -5.61
N PHE A 87 -2.90 8.55 -4.79
CA PHE A 87 -1.83 7.55 -4.74
C PHE A 87 -2.23 6.18 -5.30
N LEU A 88 -3.42 5.69 -4.98
CA LEU A 88 -3.78 4.30 -5.24
C LEU A 88 -4.64 4.08 -6.49
N LYS A 89 -5.42 5.08 -6.93
CA LYS A 89 -6.32 4.99 -8.10
C LYS A 89 -5.56 5.03 -9.43
N LYS A 90 -4.75 4.00 -9.69
CA LYS A 90 -3.92 3.83 -10.91
C LYS A 90 -3.99 2.40 -11.42
N ASN A 91 -3.67 2.19 -12.71
CA ASN A 91 -3.74 0.87 -13.32
C ASN A 91 -2.51 -0.02 -13.05
N TYR A 92 -2.23 -0.30 -11.77
CA TYR A 92 -1.08 -1.13 -11.34
C TYR A 92 -1.06 -2.55 -11.93
N LEU A 93 -2.22 -3.14 -12.27
CA LEU A 93 -2.28 -4.45 -12.93
C LEU A 93 -1.63 -4.49 -14.32
N LYS A 94 -1.49 -3.34 -15.01
CA LYS A 94 -0.76 -3.24 -16.29
C LYS A 94 0.77 -3.11 -16.11
N GLY A 95 1.23 -2.95 -14.88
CA GLY A 95 2.63 -2.77 -14.53
C GLY A 95 3.43 -4.07 -14.46
N THR A 96 4.74 -3.93 -14.21
CA THR A 96 5.60 -5.06 -13.88
C THR A 96 5.33 -5.52 -12.44
N LYS A 97 5.51 -6.81 -12.16
CA LYS A 97 5.26 -7.42 -10.85
C LYS A 97 6.53 -8.07 -10.32
N LEU A 98 6.90 -7.75 -9.08
CA LEU A 98 8.02 -8.38 -8.38
C LEU A 98 7.52 -9.00 -7.09
N VAL A 99 7.94 -10.24 -6.80
CA VAL A 99 7.58 -10.96 -5.57
C VAL A 99 8.82 -11.09 -4.70
N ASN A 100 8.72 -10.66 -3.44
CA ASN A 100 9.80 -10.65 -2.43
C ASN A 100 11.09 -9.94 -2.88
N LYS A 101 10.97 -9.12 -3.93
CA LYS A 101 12.00 -8.22 -4.45
C LYS A 101 11.35 -6.84 -4.57
N VAL A 102 12.10 -5.82 -4.21
CA VAL A 102 11.67 -4.41 -4.28
C VAL A 102 12.71 -3.58 -5.01
N SER A 103 12.27 -2.47 -5.58
CA SER A 103 13.08 -1.45 -6.24
C SER A 103 14.21 -0.89 -5.36
N ASP A 104 14.00 -0.75 -4.04
CA ASP A 104 15.00 -0.24 -3.08
C ASP A 104 15.20 -1.19 -1.88
N LYS A 105 16.46 -1.46 -1.52
CA LYS A 105 16.84 -2.27 -0.34
C LYS A 105 16.31 -1.68 0.97
N LYS A 106 16.21 -0.36 1.12
CA LYS A 106 15.71 0.30 2.33
C LYS A 106 14.26 -0.07 2.63
N ILE A 107 13.42 -0.17 1.60
CA ILE A 107 12.02 -0.62 1.70
C ILE A 107 11.97 -2.02 2.31
N LYS A 108 12.79 -2.94 1.79
CA LYS A 108 12.85 -4.32 2.28
C LYS A 108 13.28 -4.38 3.74
N THR A 109 14.30 -3.61 4.13
CA THR A 109 14.75 -3.55 5.53
C THR A 109 13.63 -3.05 6.43
N ASN A 110 13.00 -1.92 6.09
CA ASN A 110 11.91 -1.35 6.88
C ASN A 110 10.71 -2.30 7.03
N ILE A 111 10.30 -3.02 5.98
CA ILE A 111 9.25 -4.04 6.07
C ILE A 111 9.61 -5.14 7.08
N ASN A 112 10.86 -5.61 7.07
CA ASN A 112 11.34 -6.65 8.00
C ASN A 112 11.45 -6.16 9.45
N ASP A 113 11.66 -4.85 9.66
CA ASP A 113 11.69 -4.26 11.00
C ASP A 113 10.28 -4.18 11.61
N PHE A 114 9.26 -3.88 10.80
CA PHE A 114 7.87 -3.77 11.25
C PHE A 114 7.15 -5.11 11.37
N PHE A 115 7.47 -6.07 10.52
CA PHE A 115 6.73 -7.33 10.41
C PHE A 115 7.64 -8.55 10.41
N ARG A 116 7.14 -9.65 10.99
CA ARG A 116 7.79 -10.97 10.92
C ARG A 116 7.06 -11.86 9.93
N ASP A 117 7.78 -12.85 9.37
CA ASP A 117 7.25 -13.80 8.39
C ASP A 117 6.52 -13.09 7.25
N VAL A 118 7.31 -12.33 6.49
CA VAL A 118 6.80 -11.41 5.47
C VAL A 118 6.94 -11.96 4.06
N GLN A 119 5.92 -11.68 3.27
CA GLN A 119 5.96 -11.78 1.82
C GLN A 119 5.38 -10.49 1.25
N PHE A 120 5.89 -10.02 0.12
CA PHE A 120 5.37 -8.80 -0.50
C PHE A 120 5.40 -8.87 -2.02
N VAL A 121 4.50 -8.12 -2.64
CA VAL A 121 4.40 -7.99 -4.09
C VAL A 121 4.42 -6.50 -4.44
N GLU A 122 5.37 -6.10 -5.29
CA GLU A 122 5.46 -4.75 -5.85
C GLU A 122 4.88 -4.73 -7.26
N TYR A 123 3.96 -3.81 -7.52
CA TYR A 123 3.41 -3.51 -8.84
C TYR A 123 3.95 -2.15 -9.29
N THR A 124 4.72 -2.10 -10.37
CA THR A 124 5.34 -0.86 -10.85
C THR A 124 4.76 -0.43 -12.19
N ILE A 125 4.32 0.83 -12.28
CA ILE A 125 3.90 1.47 -13.53
C ILE A 125 4.82 2.64 -13.85
N LYS A 126 5.16 2.79 -15.12
CA LYS A 126 5.89 3.94 -15.64
C LYS A 126 4.93 5.14 -15.74
N THR A 127 5.33 6.30 -15.23
CA THR A 127 4.54 7.55 -15.29
C THR A 127 5.04 8.55 -16.33
N ASN A 128 6.35 8.59 -16.55
CA ASN A 128 7.01 9.29 -17.64
C ASN A 128 8.33 8.57 -17.94
N ASP A 129 9.20 9.12 -18.78
CA ASP A 129 10.42 8.43 -19.21
C ASP A 129 11.36 7.98 -18.09
N TYR A 130 11.36 8.69 -16.97
CA TYR A 130 12.30 8.48 -15.86
C TYR A 130 11.60 8.17 -14.52
N ASP A 131 10.30 8.43 -14.38
CA ASP A 131 9.56 8.29 -13.13
C ASP A 131 8.62 7.09 -13.13
N PHE A 132 8.61 6.38 -12.00
CA PHE A 132 7.80 5.22 -11.74
C PHE A 132 6.97 5.39 -10.48
N ASN A 133 5.78 4.79 -10.48
CA ASN A 133 4.97 4.61 -9.30
C ASN A 133 4.86 3.12 -8.97
N SER A 134 5.09 2.78 -7.72
CA SER A 134 4.90 1.42 -7.22
C SER A 134 3.79 1.34 -6.18
N LEU A 135 3.07 0.21 -6.22
CA LEU A 135 2.16 -0.23 -5.16
C LEU A 135 2.71 -1.52 -4.56
N ILE A 136 3.04 -1.50 -3.27
CA ILE A 136 3.62 -2.64 -2.57
C ILE A 136 2.58 -3.19 -1.60
N LEU A 137 2.17 -4.44 -1.81
CA LEU A 137 1.30 -5.17 -0.90
C LEU A 137 2.16 -6.03 0.03
N VAL A 138 2.07 -5.81 1.33
CA VAL A 138 2.84 -6.53 2.36
C VAL A 138 1.92 -7.49 3.10
N PHE A 139 2.31 -8.76 3.13
CA PHE A 139 1.63 -9.82 3.83
C PHE A 139 2.51 -10.32 4.97
N SER A 140 2.00 -10.30 6.21
CA SER A 140 2.67 -10.86 7.39
C SER A 140 1.84 -12.01 7.93
N LYS A 141 2.47 -13.16 8.16
CA LYS A 141 1.79 -14.39 8.61
C LYS A 141 0.57 -14.75 7.74
N GLY A 142 0.67 -14.49 6.43
CA GLY A 142 -0.37 -14.75 5.44
C GLY A 142 -1.50 -13.73 5.35
N ALA A 143 -1.52 -12.66 6.16
CA ALA A 143 -2.54 -11.62 6.10
C ALA A 143 -1.99 -10.31 5.52
N LEU A 144 -2.78 -9.62 4.70
CA LEU A 144 -2.48 -8.28 4.21
C LEU A 144 -2.33 -7.35 5.43
N SER A 145 -1.14 -6.79 5.56
CA SER A 145 -0.72 -6.03 6.74
C SER A 145 -0.33 -4.59 6.40
N ALA A 146 0.12 -4.33 5.17
CA ALA A 146 0.32 -2.98 4.69
C ALA A 146 0.13 -2.83 3.17
N ILE A 147 -0.23 -1.61 2.75
CA ILE A 147 -0.32 -1.17 1.36
C ILE A 147 0.49 0.13 1.26
N LEU A 148 1.61 0.07 0.53
CA LEU A 148 2.57 1.16 0.47
C LEU A 148 2.61 1.74 -0.94
N PHE A 149 2.60 3.06 -1.05
CA PHE A 149 2.90 3.77 -2.29
C PHE A 149 4.38 4.14 -2.35
N ASN A 150 5.00 3.98 -3.53
CA ASN A 150 6.32 4.52 -3.81
C ASN A 150 6.28 5.38 -5.07
N ARG A 151 7.03 6.48 -5.08
CA ARG A 151 7.44 7.15 -6.31
C ARG A 151 8.96 7.16 -6.37
N TRP A 152 9.53 6.77 -7.49
CA TRP A 152 10.97 6.66 -7.63
C TRP A 152 11.42 6.84 -9.08
N SER A 153 12.68 7.17 -9.25
CA SER A 153 13.37 7.33 -10.52
C SER A 153 14.74 6.62 -10.40
N PRO A 154 15.22 5.90 -11.43
CA PRO A 154 16.49 5.15 -11.38
C PRO A 154 17.74 6.02 -11.26
#